data_AF-T2J7I8-F1
#
_entry.id   AF-T2J7I8-F1
#
_cell.length_a   1.000
_cell.length_b   1.000
_cell.length_c   1.000
_cell.angle_alpha   90.00
_cell.angle_beta   90.00
_cell.angle_gamma   90.00
#
_symmetry.space_group_name_H-M   'P 1'
#
loop_
_entity.id
_entity.type
_entity.pdbx_description
1 polymer ?
#
loop_
_entity_poly.entity_id
_entity_poly.type
_entity_poly.pdbx_seq_one_letter_code
_entity_poly.pdbx_strand_id
1 'polypeptide(L)'
;METTPAAQALKNQHVDLVIAQNLIDDWLAKCTVSATDIPAEIPFTPRTYRVLQLTAEEANQQGNKQITPQHLLLGILQEGETTGGGLAMQVLRECKVDCDLLRQQLNSV
;
A
#
# COMPACT_ATOMS: atom_id res chain seq x y z
N MET A 1 -15.17 5.86 -14.69
CA MET A 1 -14.55 6.13 -13.38
C MET A 1 -13.13 6.57 -13.66
N GLU A 2 -12.76 7.80 -13.33
CA GLU A 2 -11.39 8.29 -13.54
C GLU A 2 -10.44 7.46 -12.66
N THR A 3 -9.36 6.94 -13.25
CA THR A 3 -8.32 6.25 -12.51
C THR A 3 -7.54 7.27 -11.68
N THR A 4 -7.41 7.02 -10.37
CA THR A 4 -6.62 7.90 -9.51
C THR A 4 -5.15 7.87 -9.94
N PRO A 5 -4.36 8.94 -9.71
CA PRO A 5 -2.94 8.93 -10.07
C PRO A 5 -2.15 7.79 -9.42
N ALA A 6 -2.51 7.36 -8.21
CA ALA A 6 -1.92 6.18 -7.58
C ALA A 6 -2.20 4.90 -8.37
N ALA A 7 -3.45 4.69 -8.77
CA ALA A 7 -3.83 3.54 -9.59
C ALA A 7 -3.16 3.57 -10.96
N GLN A 8 -3.01 4.77 -11.56
CA GLN A 8 -2.31 4.93 -12.82
C GLN A 8 -0.81 4.64 -12.70
N ALA A 9 -0.15 5.09 -11.63
CA ALA A 9 1.27 4.84 -11.40
C ALA A 9 1.56 3.33 -11.24
N LEU A 10 0.71 2.60 -10.52
CA LEU A 10 0.82 1.13 -10.43
C LEU A 10 0.58 0.46 -11.79
N LYS A 11 -0.40 0.92 -12.58
CA LYS A 11 -0.64 0.41 -13.93
C LYS A 11 0.52 0.68 -14.88
N ASN A 12 1.17 1.84 -14.79
CA ASN A 12 2.36 2.16 -15.59
C ASN A 12 3.52 1.20 -15.29
N GLN A 13 3.54 0.61 -14.09
CA GLN A 13 4.47 -0.44 -13.70
C GLN A 13 3.93 -1.86 -13.95
N HIS A 14 2.86 -1.99 -14.73
CA HIS A 14 2.24 -3.27 -15.10
C HIS A 14 1.69 -4.06 -13.90
N VAL A 15 1.34 -3.39 -12.80
CA VAL A 15 0.65 -4.05 -11.69
C VAL A 15 -0.79 -4.33 -12.09
N ASP A 16 -1.11 -5.60 -12.24
CA ASP A 16 -2.48 -6.08 -12.43
C ASP A 16 -3.14 -6.32 -11.07
N LEU A 17 -4.37 -5.84 -10.92
CA LEU A 17 -5.15 -6.01 -9.69
C LEU A 17 -5.38 -7.49 -9.36
N VAL A 18 -5.65 -8.32 -10.37
CA VAL A 18 -5.88 -9.76 -10.21
C VAL A 18 -4.63 -10.43 -9.67
N ILE A 19 -3.45 -10.05 -10.16
CA ILE A 19 -2.18 -10.59 -9.68
C ILE A 19 -1.95 -10.18 -8.21
N ALA A 20 -2.14 -8.90 -7.89
CA ALA A 20 -1.99 -8.41 -6.52
C ALA A 20 -2.98 -9.09 -5.55
N GLN A 21 -4.22 -9.31 -5.97
CA GLN A 21 -5.24 -10.03 -5.18
C GLN A 21 -4.83 -11.47 -4.92
N ASN A 22 -4.44 -12.20 -5.98
CA ASN A 22 -4.00 -13.59 -5.85
C ASN A 22 -2.82 -13.73 -4.88
N LEU A 23 -1.85 -12.81 -4.92
CA LEU A 23 -0.71 -12.81 -4.00
C LEU A 23 -1.12 -12.60 -2.53
N ILE A 24 -2.14 -11.78 -2.29
CA ILE A 24 -2.68 -11.55 -0.95
C ILE A 24 -3.45 -12.80 -0.48
N ASP A 25 -4.27 -13.38 -1.34
CA ASP A 25 -5.03 -14.60 -1.03
C ASP A 25 -4.10 -15.77 -0.73
N ASP A 26 -3.04 -15.94 -1.51
CA ASP A 26 -1.99 -16.95 -1.27
C ASP A 26 -1.27 -16.74 0.07
N TRP A 27 -1.11 -15.49 0.49
CA TRP A 27 -0.54 -15.19 1.81
C TRP A 27 -1.53 -15.51 2.93
N LEU A 28 -2.80 -15.13 2.78
CA LEU A 28 -3.87 -15.41 3.75
C LEU A 28 -4.13 -16.91 3.90
N ALA A 29 -4.01 -17.68 2.82
CA ALA A 29 -4.16 -19.14 2.85
C ALA A 29 -3.10 -19.84 3.72
N LYS A 30 -1.97 -19.17 4.01
CA LYS A 30 -0.93 -19.67 4.92
C LYS A 30 -1.24 -19.36 6.39
N CYS A 31 -2.19 -18.46 6.66
CA CYS A 31 -2.61 -18.15 8.01
C CYS A 31 -3.58 -19.23 8.53
N THR A 32 -3.38 -19.71 9.76
CA THR A 32 -4.16 -20.82 10.34
C THR A 32 -5.40 -20.34 11.11
N VAL A 33 -5.90 -19.14 10.82
CA VAL A 33 -7.00 -18.52 11.58
C VAL A 33 -8.32 -19.04 11.04
N SER A 34 -9.16 -19.64 11.89
CA SER A 34 -10.50 -20.06 11.45
C SER A 34 -11.38 -18.84 11.26
N ALA A 35 -12.29 -18.88 10.29
CA ALA A 35 -13.23 -17.78 10.03
C ALA A 35 -14.08 -17.40 11.25
N THR A 36 -14.29 -18.35 12.18
CA THR A 36 -14.97 -18.14 13.47
C THR A 36 -14.16 -17.37 14.50
N ASP A 37 -12.84 -17.26 14.33
CA ASP A 37 -11.93 -16.57 15.26
C ASP A 37 -11.64 -15.12 14.82
N ILE A 38 -12.18 -14.71 13.66
CA ILE A 38 -12.03 -13.34 13.18
C ILE A 38 -13.03 -12.46 13.94
N PRO A 39 -12.55 -11.47 14.73
CA PRO A 39 -13.44 -10.58 15.45
C PRO A 39 -14.28 -9.74 14.48
N ALA A 40 -15.48 -9.34 14.93
CA ALA A 40 -16.38 -8.48 14.13
C ALA A 40 -15.74 -7.13 13.76
N GLU A 41 -14.82 -6.65 14.60
CA GLU A 41 -14.00 -5.48 14.34
C GLU A 41 -12.53 -5.89 14.37
N ILE A 42 -11.85 -5.75 13.22
CA ILE A 42 -10.44 -6.07 13.09
C ILE A 42 -9.65 -4.79 13.39
N PRO A 43 -8.92 -4.71 14.51
CA PRO A 43 -8.13 -3.53 14.82
C PRO A 43 -6.98 -3.39 13.82
N PHE A 44 -6.58 -2.15 13.56
CA PHE A 44 -5.35 -1.92 12.81
C PHE A 44 -4.13 -2.47 13.55
N THR A 45 -3.22 -3.08 12.79
CA THR A 45 -1.92 -3.46 13.31
C THR A 45 -1.09 -2.21 13.64
N PRO A 46 -0.11 -2.29 14.56
CA PRO A 46 0.83 -1.17 14.79
C PRO A 46 1.47 -0.66 13.49
N ARG A 47 1.72 -1.57 12.55
CA ARG A 47 2.24 -1.26 11.22
C ARG A 47 1.26 -0.43 10.39
N THR A 48 0.00 -0.83 10.35
CA THR A 48 -1.06 -0.08 9.65
C THR A 48 -1.24 1.31 10.26
N TYR A 49 -1.21 1.43 11.59
CA TYR A 49 -1.21 2.74 12.25
C TYR A 49 -0.03 3.62 11.79
N ARG A 50 1.17 3.05 11.66
CA ARG A 50 2.33 3.79 11.17
C ARG A 50 2.15 4.25 9.72
N VAL A 51 1.62 3.39 8.84
CA VAL A 51 1.28 3.76 7.45
C VAL A 51 0.30 4.94 7.43
N LEU A 52 -0.73 4.93 8.27
CA LEU A 52 -1.72 6.01 8.34
C LEU A 52 -1.11 7.34 8.84
N GLN A 53 -0.19 7.29 9.81
CA GLN A 53 0.56 8.47 10.25
C GLN A 53 1.40 9.04 9.12
N LEU A 54 2.20 8.19 8.45
CA LEU A 54 3.03 8.58 7.32
C LEU A 54 2.19 9.16 6.17
N THR A 55 1.02 8.57 5.90
CA THR A 55 0.07 9.08 4.91
C THR A 55 -0.38 10.52 5.22
N ALA A 56 -0.66 10.83 6.48
CA ALA A 56 -1.03 12.18 6.90
C ALA A 56 0.17 13.14 6.84
N GLU A 57 1.36 12.67 7.21
CA GLU A 57 2.61 13.43 7.11
C GLU A 57 2.89 13.82 5.64
N GLU A 58 2.77 12.88 4.70
CA GLU A 58 2.95 13.11 3.25
C GLU A 58 1.96 14.15 2.71
N ALA A 59 0.67 14.01 3.05
CA ALA A 59 -0.34 14.99 2.65
C ALA A 59 -0.02 16.40 3.16
N ASN A 60 0.42 16.51 4.42
CA ASN A 60 0.77 17.78 5.04
C ASN A 60 2.04 18.38 4.42
N GLN A 61 3.06 17.57 4.14
CA GLN A 61 4.30 18.01 3.48
C GLN A 61 4.05 18.56 2.08
N GLN A 62 3.10 17.99 1.34
CA GLN A 62 2.69 18.48 0.02
C GLN A 62 1.72 19.68 0.09
N GLY A 63 1.31 20.11 1.29
CA GLY A 63 0.32 21.19 1.47
C GLY A 63 -1.10 20.79 1.07
N ASN A 64 -1.36 19.50 0.89
CA ASN A 64 -2.64 18.97 0.45
C ASN A 64 -3.62 18.87 1.63
N LYS A 65 -4.75 19.58 1.53
CA LYS A 65 -5.79 19.58 2.58
C LYS A 65 -6.57 18.27 2.67
N GLN A 66 -6.45 17.39 1.68
CA GLN A 66 -7.16 16.13 1.59
C GLN A 66 -6.18 14.97 1.42
N ILE A 67 -6.41 13.89 2.14
CA ILE A 67 -5.68 12.63 1.96
C ILE A 67 -6.20 11.96 0.69
N THR A 68 -5.29 11.56 -0.20
CA THR A 68 -5.57 10.89 -1.46
C THR A 68 -4.93 9.50 -1.47
N PRO A 69 -5.32 8.61 -2.39
CA PRO A 69 -4.65 7.30 -2.55
C PRO A 69 -3.15 7.41 -2.81
N GLN A 70 -2.66 8.53 -3.35
CA GLN A 70 -1.23 8.78 -3.58
C GLN A 70 -0.49 8.90 -2.25
N HIS A 71 -1.00 9.69 -1.31
CA HIS A 71 -0.41 9.81 0.03
C HIS A 71 -0.41 8.47 0.75
N LEU A 72 -1.47 7.67 0.58
CA LEU A 72 -1.52 6.32 1.17
C LEU A 72 -0.42 5.42 0.61
N LEU A 73 -0.24 5.42 -0.71
CA LEU A 73 0.79 4.62 -1.36
C LEU A 73 2.20 5.09 -0.98
N LEU A 74 2.43 6.41 -0.89
CA LEU A 74 3.68 6.97 -0.36
C LEU A 74 3.94 6.54 1.09
N GLY A 75 2.91 6.57 1.94
CA GLY A 75 2.99 6.11 3.33
C GLY A 75 3.35 4.62 3.44
N ILE A 76 2.82 3.78 2.55
CA ILE A 76 3.17 2.35 2.47
C ILE A 76 4.64 2.17 2.08
N LEU A 77 5.11 2.89 1.05
CA LEU A 77 6.50 2.81 0.59
C LEU A 77 7.47 3.26 1.69
N GLN A 78 7.18 4.37 2.37
CA GLN A 78 8.01 4.91 3.43
C GLN A 78 8.06 4.01 4.67
N GLU A 79 6.93 3.40 5.02
CA GLU A 79 6.87 2.42 6.10
C GLU A 79 7.70 1.17 5.76
N GLY A 80 7.58 0.69 4.52
CA GLY A 80 8.37 -0.42 3.99
C GLY A 80 9.88 -0.21 4.08
N GLU A 81 10.35 0.98 3.72
CA GLU A 81 11.76 1.38 3.77
C GLU A 81 12.30 1.39 5.22
N THR A 82 11.51 1.89 6.18
CA THR A 82 11.96 2.14 7.56
C THR A 82 11.90 0.90 8.47
N THR A 83 11.01 -0.05 8.20
CA THR A 83 10.77 -1.21 9.09
C THR A 83 11.19 -2.56 8.48
N GLY A 84 11.76 -2.56 7.27
CA GLY A 84 12.22 -3.78 6.58
C GLY A 84 11.14 -4.50 5.76
N GLY A 85 10.03 -3.82 5.46
CA GLY A 85 8.97 -4.33 4.60
C GLY A 85 7.94 -5.23 5.30
N GLY A 86 6.79 -5.42 4.64
CA GLY A 86 5.64 -6.21 5.10
C GLY A 86 4.85 -6.72 3.91
N LEU A 87 3.63 -7.26 4.10
CA LEU A 87 2.85 -7.88 3.02
C LEU A 87 2.71 -6.95 1.80
N ALA A 88 2.39 -5.66 2.00
CA ALA A 88 2.27 -4.71 0.91
C ALA A 88 3.58 -4.59 0.09
N MET A 89 4.73 -4.48 0.75
CA MET A 89 6.03 -4.42 0.07
C MET A 89 6.40 -5.75 -0.60
N GLN A 90 5.99 -6.88 -0.01
CA GLN A 90 6.16 -8.19 -0.62
C GLN A 90 5.35 -8.29 -1.90
N VAL A 91 4.06 -7.88 -1.87
CA VAL A 91 3.19 -7.85 -3.06
C VAL A 91 3.78 -6.94 -4.13
N LEU A 92 4.23 -5.73 -3.78
CA LEU A 92 4.88 -4.84 -4.76
C LEU A 92 6.15 -5.46 -5.37
N ARG A 93 6.93 -6.19 -4.58
CA ARG A 93 8.15 -6.88 -5.06
C ARG A 93 7.84 -8.06 -5.98
N GLU A 94 6.86 -8.88 -5.63
CA GLU A 94 6.32 -9.96 -6.49
C GLU A 94 5.75 -9.36 -7.79
N CYS A 95 5.11 -8.20 -7.64
CA CYS A 95 4.75 -7.18 -8.63
C CYS A 95 5.86 -6.79 -9.62
N LYS A 96 7.13 -6.96 -9.23
CA LYS A 96 8.32 -6.35 -9.87
C LYS A 96 8.22 -4.83 -10.00
N VAL A 97 7.56 -4.20 -9.02
CA VAL A 97 7.44 -2.74 -8.95
C VAL A 97 8.77 -2.15 -8.49
N ASP A 98 9.28 -1.21 -9.27
CA ASP A 98 10.35 -0.31 -8.84
C ASP A 98 9.76 0.74 -7.91
N CYS A 99 10.08 0.60 -6.61
CA CYS A 99 9.54 1.46 -5.57
C CYS A 99 10.06 2.90 -5.66
N ASP A 100 11.29 3.11 -6.16
CA ASP A 100 11.87 4.43 -6.32
C ASP A 100 11.21 5.17 -7.49
N LEU A 101 11.03 4.48 -8.61
CA LEU A 101 10.28 5.01 -9.75
C LEU A 101 8.83 5.31 -9.38
N LEU A 102 8.19 4.43 -8.60
CA LEU A 102 6.81 4.64 -8.15
C LEU A 102 6.71 5.90 -7.27
N ARG A 103 7.64 6.07 -6.33
CA ARG A 103 7.71 7.27 -5.48
C ARG A 103 7.91 8.54 -6.30
N GLN A 104 8.82 8.52 -7.28
CA GLN A 104 9.05 9.64 -8.19
C GLN A 104 7.79 10.01 -8.97
N GLN A 105 7.09 9.01 -9.52
CA GLN A 105 5.83 9.24 -10.24
C GLN A 105 4.78 9.89 -9.34
N LEU A 106 4.60 9.40 -8.11
CA LEU A 106 3.59 9.92 -7.19
C LEU A 106 3.88 11.36 -6.72
N ASN A 107 5.15 11.74 -6.61
CA ASN A 107 5.57 13.10 -6.25
C ASN A 107 5.56 14.08 -7.43
N SER A 108 5.40 13.59 -8.66
CA SER A 108 5.41 14.40 -9.88
C SER A 108 4.02 14.84 -10.37
N VAL A 109 2.97 14.42 -9.67
CA VAL A 109 1.56 14.71 -10.00
C VAL A 109 1.06 15.96 -9.29
#